data_AF-A0A377AYG6-F1
#
_entry.id   AF-A0A377AYG6-F1
#
_cell.length_a   1.000
_cell.length_b   1.000
_cell.length_c   1.000
_cell.angle_alpha   90.00
_cell.angle_beta   90.00
_cell.angle_gamma   90.00
#
_symmetry.space_group_name_H-M   'P 1'
#
loop_
_entity.id
_entity.type
_entity.pdbx_description
1 polymer ?
#
loop_
_entity_poly.entity_id
_entity_poly.type
_entity_poly.pdbx_seq_one_letter_code
_entity_poly.pdbx_strand_id
1 'polypeptide(L)'
;MSQYSIQQSLGNASGVAVSPINADATLSTGVALNSSLWAGIGVFARGKPFTVLAVTESNYEDVLGEPLKPSSGSQFEPIRHVYEAIQQTSGYVVRAVPDDAKFPIIMFDESGEPAYSALPYGSEIELDSGEAFAIYVDDGDPCISPTRELTIETATADSAGNERFLLN
;
A
#
# COMPACT_ATOMS: atom_id res chain seq x y z
N MET A 1 -29.39 -20.47 37.01
CA MET A 1 -28.74 -21.79 36.86
C MET A 1 -28.29 -21.92 35.41
N SER A 2 -26.98 -22.02 35.19
CA SER A 2 -26.38 -22.10 33.86
C SER A 2 -26.60 -23.51 33.29
N GLN A 3 -27.10 -23.58 32.06
CA GLN A 3 -27.28 -24.82 31.31
C GLN A 3 -26.22 -24.85 30.19
N TYR A 4 -24.98 -25.19 30.55
CA TYR A 4 -23.95 -25.54 29.56
C TYR A 4 -23.66 -27.04 29.70
N SER A 5 -24.38 -27.84 28.92
CA SER A 5 -24.08 -29.26 28.74
C SER A 5 -23.11 -29.37 27.56
N ILE A 6 -21.87 -29.82 27.80
CA ILE A 6 -20.94 -30.20 26.73
C ILE A 6 -21.49 -31.45 26.06
N GLN A 7 -21.78 -31.37 24.76
CA GLN A 7 -22.33 -32.49 23.99
C GLN A 7 -21.24 -33.56 23.81
N GLN A 8 -21.37 -34.69 24.51
CA GLN A 8 -20.48 -35.84 24.41
C GLN A 8 -21.21 -36.99 23.70
N SER A 9 -20.57 -37.59 22.69
CA SER A 9 -21.05 -38.85 22.09
C SER A 9 -20.21 -40.00 22.64
N LEU A 10 -20.86 -40.94 23.32
CA LEU A 10 -20.24 -42.18 23.80
C LEU A 10 -20.29 -43.23 22.69
N GLY A 11 -19.13 -43.56 22.11
CA GLY A 11 -18.97 -44.74 21.27
C GLY A 11 -18.83 -46.01 22.12
N ASN A 12 -19.35 -47.14 21.65
CA ASN A 12 -19.38 -48.43 22.37
C ASN A 12 -18.01 -49.13 22.54
N ALA A 13 -16.89 -48.40 22.49
CA ALA A 13 -15.57 -48.92 22.87
C ALA A 13 -15.18 -48.30 24.22
N SER A 14 -14.97 -49.15 25.22
CA SER A 14 -14.66 -48.74 26.60
C SER A 14 -13.48 -47.75 26.65
N GLY A 15 -13.73 -46.55 27.20
CA GLY A 15 -12.68 -45.68 27.74
C GLY A 15 -12.15 -44.54 26.87
N VAL A 16 -12.69 -44.28 25.66
CA VAL A 16 -12.24 -43.13 24.85
C VAL A 16 -13.37 -42.11 24.69
N ALA A 17 -13.27 -41.00 25.42
CA ALA A 17 -14.06 -39.80 25.18
C ALA A 17 -13.28 -38.90 24.22
N VAL A 18 -13.76 -38.72 22.99
CA VAL A 18 -13.21 -37.75 22.04
C VAL A 18 -13.99 -36.46 22.19
N SER A 19 -13.39 -35.44 22.79
CA SER A 19 -13.93 -34.08 22.70
C SER A 19 -13.85 -33.64 21.24
N PRO A 20 -14.90 -33.03 20.65
CA PRO A 20 -14.76 -32.41 19.34
C PRO A 20 -13.61 -31.41 19.38
N ILE A 21 -12.79 -31.39 18.33
CA ILE A 21 -11.75 -30.38 18.16
C ILE A 21 -12.49 -29.04 18.05
N ASN A 22 -12.45 -28.24 19.12
CA ASN A 22 -12.92 -26.87 19.06
C ASN A 22 -11.88 -26.09 18.25
N ALA A 23 -12.21 -25.84 16.99
CA ALA A 23 -11.38 -25.08 16.07
C ALA A 23 -11.71 -23.58 16.08
N ASP A 24 -12.58 -23.10 16.97
CA ASP A 24 -13.03 -21.69 17.02
C ASP A 24 -11.86 -20.74 17.32
N ALA A 25 -10.83 -21.22 18.01
CA ALA A 25 -9.60 -20.44 18.28
C ALA A 25 -8.56 -20.51 17.15
N THR A 26 -8.70 -21.44 16.19
CA THR A 26 -7.84 -21.56 14.99
C THR A 26 -8.50 -21.00 13.73
N LEU A 27 -9.82 -20.80 13.76
CA LEU A 27 -10.52 -20.01 12.77
C LEU A 27 -10.27 -18.54 13.06
N SER A 28 -9.26 -17.98 12.40
CA SER A 28 -9.30 -16.57 12.02
C SER A 28 -10.49 -16.40 11.08
N THR A 29 -11.69 -16.25 11.63
CA THR A 29 -12.85 -15.82 10.86
C THR A 29 -12.65 -14.35 10.53
N GLY A 30 -11.83 -14.07 9.51
CA GLY A 30 -11.93 -12.83 8.77
C GLY A 30 -13.39 -12.67 8.33
N VAL A 31 -13.92 -11.46 8.48
CA VAL A 31 -15.35 -11.07 8.37
C VAL A 31 -15.87 -11.17 6.91
N ALA A 32 -15.52 -12.23 6.18
CA ALA A 32 -15.76 -12.40 4.75
C ALA A 32 -15.92 -13.88 4.33
N LEU A 33 -16.41 -14.77 5.21
CA LEU A 33 -16.53 -16.22 4.95
C LEU A 33 -17.44 -16.60 3.74
N ASN A 34 -18.12 -15.64 3.12
CA ASN A 34 -18.96 -15.86 1.93
C ASN A 34 -18.53 -15.03 0.70
N SER A 35 -17.42 -14.30 0.74
CA SER A 35 -16.85 -13.68 -0.45
C SER A 35 -15.50 -14.33 -0.74
N SER A 36 -15.39 -15.05 -1.86
CA SER A 36 -14.09 -15.43 -2.40
C SER A 36 -13.27 -14.16 -2.59
N LEU A 37 -12.06 -14.10 -2.05
CA LEU A 37 -11.11 -13.02 -2.29
C LEU A 37 -9.99 -13.56 -3.18
N TRP A 38 -9.46 -12.73 -4.07
CA TRP A 38 -8.30 -13.08 -4.88
C TRP A 38 -7.08 -12.29 -4.40
N ALA A 39 -5.89 -12.82 -4.69
CA ALA A 39 -4.65 -12.14 -4.43
C ALA A 39 -3.71 -12.24 -5.63
N GLY A 40 -2.92 -11.20 -5.87
CA GLY A 40 -1.99 -11.15 -7.00
C GLY A 40 -0.71 -10.36 -6.70
N ILE A 41 0.29 -10.56 -7.55
CA ILE A 41 1.52 -9.78 -7.55
C ILE A 41 1.71 -9.26 -8.97
N GLY A 42 2.11 -8.01 -9.12
CA GLY A 42 2.28 -7.40 -10.44
C GLY A 42 3.11 -6.13 -10.39
N VAL A 43 3.54 -5.67 -11.56
CA VAL A 43 4.11 -4.34 -11.71
C VAL A 43 2.97 -3.39 -12.07
N PHE A 44 2.90 -2.28 -11.34
CA PHE A 44 1.85 -1.28 -11.49
C PHE A 44 2.48 0.12 -11.54
N ALA A 45 1.75 1.09 -12.08
CA ALA A 45 2.23 2.48 -12.21
C ALA A 45 2.32 3.18 -10.85
N ARG A 46 1.38 2.88 -9.95
CA ARG A 46 1.27 3.46 -8.60
C ARG A 46 1.09 2.35 -7.57
N GLY A 47 1.25 2.73 -6.30
CA GLY A 47 0.93 1.92 -5.14
C GLY A 47 2.20 1.62 -4.37
N LYS A 48 2.11 1.62 -3.04
CA LYS A 48 3.29 1.44 -2.20
C LYS A 48 3.95 0.09 -2.47
N PRO A 49 5.20 0.06 -2.96
CA PRO A 49 5.87 -1.19 -3.31
C PRO A 49 5.99 -2.14 -2.13
N PHE A 50 5.91 -3.44 -2.41
CA PHE A 50 6.10 -4.51 -1.42
C PHE A 50 5.17 -4.45 -0.20
N THR A 51 4.02 -3.79 -0.36
CA THR A 51 2.95 -3.76 0.64
C THR A 51 1.67 -4.35 0.06
N VAL A 52 0.78 -4.81 0.95
CA VAL A 52 -0.53 -5.33 0.56
C VAL A 52 -1.47 -4.18 0.28
N LEU A 53 -1.95 -4.09 -0.96
CA LEU A 53 -2.88 -3.08 -1.45
C LEU A 53 -4.26 -3.71 -1.64
N ALA A 54 -5.28 -3.17 -0.99
CA ALA A 54 -6.66 -3.62 -1.17
C ALA A 54 -7.28 -2.95 -2.40
N VAL A 55 -7.84 -3.76 -3.30
CA VAL A 55 -8.42 -3.29 -4.55
C VAL A 55 -9.85 -3.79 -4.74
N THR A 56 -10.69 -2.90 -5.24
CA THR A 56 -12.10 -3.09 -5.56
C THR A 56 -12.35 -2.53 -6.96
N GLU A 57 -13.53 -2.80 -7.52
CA GLU A 57 -13.95 -2.22 -8.79
C GLU A 57 -13.91 -0.68 -8.79
N SER A 58 -14.19 -0.06 -7.64
CA SER A 58 -14.29 1.39 -7.52
C SER A 58 -12.96 2.11 -7.26
N ASN A 59 -11.87 1.41 -6.93
CA ASN A 59 -10.64 2.06 -6.49
C ASN A 59 -9.35 1.54 -7.16
N TYR A 60 -9.42 0.50 -8.00
CA TYR A 60 -8.19 -0.17 -8.46
C TYR A 60 -7.26 0.76 -9.25
N GLU A 61 -7.79 1.68 -10.07
CA GLU A 61 -6.97 2.68 -10.80
C GLU A 61 -6.44 3.78 -9.88
N ASP A 62 -7.19 4.16 -8.84
CA ASP A 62 -6.71 5.13 -7.85
C ASP A 62 -5.50 4.57 -7.08
N VAL A 63 -5.54 3.27 -6.77
CA VAL A 63 -4.52 2.55 -6.00
C VAL A 63 -3.33 2.14 -6.88
N LEU A 64 -3.57 1.60 -8.08
CA LEU A 64 -2.55 0.99 -8.94
C LEU A 64 -2.10 1.88 -10.10
N GLY A 65 -2.81 2.98 -10.35
CA GLY A 65 -2.56 3.91 -11.44
C GLY A 65 -3.07 3.39 -12.78
N GLU A 66 -2.82 4.19 -13.82
CA GLU A 66 -3.22 3.85 -15.19
C GLU A 66 -2.46 2.61 -15.72
N PRO A 67 -3.05 1.86 -16.67
CA PRO A 67 -2.38 0.76 -17.32
C PRO A 67 -1.05 1.15 -17.96
N LEU A 68 -0.02 0.35 -17.70
CA LEU A 68 1.27 0.50 -18.36
C LEU A 68 1.12 0.25 -19.86
N LYS A 69 1.68 1.13 -20.69
CA LYS A 69 1.61 0.99 -22.15
C LYS A 69 2.46 -0.22 -22.59
N PRO A 70 2.02 -1.04 -23.56
CA PRO A 70 2.81 -2.17 -24.07
C PRO A 70 4.19 -1.79 -24.60
N SER A 71 4.35 -0.54 -25.05
CA SER A 71 5.64 0.01 -25.48
C SER A 71 6.64 0.22 -24.34
N SER A 72 6.20 0.18 -23.08
CA SER A 72 7.03 0.45 -21.90
C SER A 72 7.72 -0.80 -21.35
N GLY A 73 7.39 -1.99 -21.86
CA GLY A 73 7.97 -3.25 -21.42
C GLY A 73 6.97 -4.40 -21.47
N SER A 74 7.39 -5.60 -21.02
CA SER A 74 6.56 -6.81 -21.02
C SER A 74 5.55 -6.89 -19.86
N GLN A 75 5.58 -5.91 -18.95
CA GLN A 75 4.87 -5.94 -17.66
C GLN A 75 3.51 -5.22 -17.71
N PHE A 76 2.89 -5.07 -18.89
CA PHE A 76 1.65 -4.32 -19.08
C PHE A 76 0.36 -5.12 -18.77
N GLU A 77 0.46 -6.44 -18.73
CA GLU A 77 -0.67 -7.36 -18.52
C GLU A 77 -1.25 -7.42 -17.08
N PRO A 78 -0.48 -7.24 -15.98
CA PRO A 78 -1.00 -7.47 -14.62
C PRO A 78 -2.27 -6.69 -14.30
N ILE A 79 -2.37 -5.43 -14.71
CA ILE A 79 -3.56 -4.62 -14.43
C ILE A 79 -4.80 -5.11 -15.19
N ARG A 80 -4.65 -5.76 -16.36
CA ARG A 80 -5.76 -6.41 -17.06
C ARG A 80 -6.29 -7.60 -16.26
N HIS A 81 -5.39 -8.41 -15.69
CA HIS A 81 -5.81 -9.51 -14.80
C HIS A 81 -6.51 -9.00 -13.54
N VAL A 82 -6.02 -7.89 -12.96
CA VAL A 82 -6.70 -7.23 -11.83
C VAL A 82 -8.08 -6.77 -12.24
N TYR A 83 -8.21 -6.09 -13.38
CA TYR A 83 -9.49 -5.62 -13.92
C TYR A 83 -10.48 -6.78 -14.07
N GLU A 84 -10.09 -7.90 -14.69
CA GLU A 84 -10.96 -9.07 -14.84
C GLU A 84 -11.37 -9.69 -13.49
N ALA A 85 -10.47 -9.71 -12.52
CA ALA A 85 -10.72 -10.28 -11.19
C ALA A 85 -11.66 -9.39 -10.35
N ILE A 86 -11.50 -8.05 -10.40
CA ILE A 86 -12.33 -7.13 -9.60
C ILE A 86 -13.79 -7.09 -10.04
N GLN A 87 -14.11 -7.52 -11.27
CA GLN A 87 -15.49 -7.64 -11.75
C GLN A 87 -16.28 -8.71 -10.99
N GLN A 88 -15.60 -9.69 -10.39
CA GLN A 88 -16.24 -10.78 -9.67
C GLN A 88 -16.18 -10.57 -8.16
N THR A 89 -15.06 -10.05 -7.65
CA THR A 89 -14.86 -9.84 -6.21
C THR A 89 -13.65 -8.94 -5.94
N SER A 90 -13.62 -8.31 -4.77
CA SER A 90 -12.46 -7.54 -4.31
C SER A 90 -11.26 -8.45 -4.02
N GLY A 91 -10.07 -7.86 -3.99
CA GLY A 91 -8.85 -8.62 -3.77
C GLY A 91 -7.70 -7.79 -3.24
N TYR A 92 -6.55 -8.44 -3.15
CA TYR A 92 -5.33 -7.85 -2.66
C TYR A 92 -4.22 -7.97 -3.69
N VAL A 93 -3.44 -6.92 -3.88
CA VAL A 93 -2.26 -6.97 -4.74
C VAL A 93 -1.03 -6.47 -4.02
N VAL A 94 0.12 -7.04 -4.38
CA VAL A 94 1.42 -6.49 -4.01
C VAL A 94 2.08 -5.96 -5.27
N ARG A 95 2.47 -4.68 -5.25
CA ARG A 95 3.27 -4.09 -6.31
C ARG A 95 4.72 -4.56 -6.18
N ALA A 96 5.20 -5.23 -7.21
CA ALA A 96 6.61 -5.47 -7.44
C ALA A 96 7.21 -4.31 -8.23
N VAL A 97 8.45 -3.98 -7.91
CA VAL A 97 9.23 -2.91 -8.54
C VAL A 97 10.55 -3.51 -9.00
N PRO A 98 11.03 -3.19 -10.23
CA PRO A 98 12.32 -3.68 -10.69
C PRO A 98 13.47 -3.09 -9.87
N ASP A 99 14.63 -3.75 -9.89
CA ASP A 99 15.82 -3.37 -9.14
C ASP A 99 16.40 -2.01 -9.57
N ASP A 100 16.16 -1.62 -10.82
CA ASP A 100 16.60 -0.35 -11.40
C ASP A 100 15.56 0.78 -11.31
N ALA A 101 14.44 0.56 -10.61
CA ALA A 101 13.39 1.57 -10.48
C ALA A 101 13.88 2.82 -9.74
N LYS A 102 13.56 3.98 -10.30
CA LYS A 102 13.88 5.30 -9.72
C LYS A 102 12.64 6.06 -9.31
N PHE A 103 12.70 6.68 -8.13
CA PHE A 103 11.60 7.42 -7.52
C PHE A 103 11.99 8.90 -7.47
N PRO A 104 11.08 9.81 -7.87
CA PRO A 104 11.36 11.23 -7.92
C PRO A 104 11.54 11.81 -6.51
N ILE A 105 12.52 12.71 -6.40
CA ILE A 105 12.81 13.48 -5.18
C ILE A 105 13.07 14.94 -5.56
N ILE A 106 12.59 15.84 -4.72
CA ILE A 106 12.82 17.28 -4.79
C ILE A 106 13.55 17.67 -3.52
N MET A 107 14.76 18.19 -3.65
CA MET A 107 15.58 18.66 -2.53
C MET A 107 15.53 20.18 -2.48
N PHE A 108 15.52 20.75 -1.29
CA PHE A 108 15.42 22.19 -1.07
C PHE A 108 16.62 22.65 -0.26
N ASP A 109 17.26 23.72 -0.71
CA ASP A 109 18.32 24.36 0.07
C ASP A 109 17.75 25.23 1.21
N GLU A 110 18.63 25.85 2.00
CA GLU A 110 18.24 26.78 3.07
C GLU A 110 17.45 28.01 2.57
N SER A 111 17.56 28.35 1.28
CA SER A 111 16.81 29.44 0.65
C SER A 111 15.46 28.98 0.08
N GLY A 112 15.18 27.67 0.10
CA GLY A 112 13.98 27.06 -0.46
C GLY A 112 14.03 26.87 -1.98
N GLU A 113 15.20 26.92 -2.62
CA GLU A 113 15.35 26.65 -4.05
C GLU A 113 15.29 25.14 -4.34
N PRO A 114 14.45 24.68 -5.28
CA PRO A 114 14.26 23.27 -5.56
C PRO A 114 15.31 22.69 -6.52
N ALA A 115 15.84 21.52 -6.18
CA ALA A 115 16.64 20.66 -7.04
C ALA A 115 15.93 19.32 -7.31
N TYR A 116 15.77 18.95 -8.59
CA TYR A 116 15.05 17.75 -9.00
C TYR A 116 16.01 16.59 -9.27
N SER A 117 15.74 15.44 -8.68
CA SER A 117 16.52 14.21 -8.87
C SER A 117 15.63 12.97 -8.82
N ALA A 118 16.23 11.79 -8.96
CA ALA A 118 15.56 10.52 -8.74
C ALA A 118 16.52 9.49 -8.15
N LEU A 119 16.10 8.81 -7.09
CA LEU A 119 16.90 7.81 -6.38
C LEU A 119 16.34 6.40 -6.62
N PRO A 120 17.18 5.35 -6.60
CA PRO A 120 16.70 3.97 -6.59
C PRO A 120 15.69 3.72 -5.47
N TYR A 121 14.72 2.86 -5.71
CA TYR A 121 13.78 2.47 -4.65
C TYR A 121 14.51 1.84 -3.46
N GLY A 122 14.15 2.28 -2.25
CA GLY A 122 14.74 1.79 -1.01
C GLY A 122 16.10 2.42 -0.67
N SER A 123 16.60 3.37 -1.46
CA SER A 123 17.73 4.20 -1.08
C SER A 123 17.39 5.05 0.14
N GLU A 124 18.35 5.19 1.05
CA GLU A 124 18.28 6.18 2.12
C GLU A 124 18.40 7.59 1.51
N ILE A 125 17.58 8.50 2.02
CA ILE A 125 17.60 9.90 1.58
C ILE A 125 18.50 10.65 2.53
N GLU A 126 19.69 10.98 2.04
CA GLU A 126 20.66 11.77 2.76
C GLU A 126 20.60 13.21 2.26
N LEU A 127 20.64 14.17 3.19
CA LEU A 127 20.74 15.60 2.88
C LEU A 127 22.21 15.99 2.93
N ASP A 128 22.70 16.59 1.85
CA ASP A 128 24.07 17.10 1.77
C ASP A 128 24.21 18.45 2.51
N SER A 129 25.45 18.91 2.71
CA SER A 129 25.70 20.21 3.34
C SER A 129 25.15 21.33 2.46
N GLY A 130 24.08 21.97 2.91
CA GLY A 130 23.37 23.04 2.19
C GLY A 130 21.92 22.69 1.84
N GLU A 131 21.52 21.43 1.99
CA GLU A 131 20.13 21.00 1.84
C GLU A 131 19.41 21.08 3.19
N ALA A 132 18.23 21.71 3.20
CA ALA A 132 17.41 21.89 4.39
C ALA A 132 16.40 20.75 4.56
N PHE A 133 15.76 20.32 3.47
CA PHE A 133 14.80 19.21 3.47
C PHE A 133 14.59 18.64 2.05
N ALA A 134 13.98 17.46 1.97
CA ALA A 134 13.60 16.85 0.71
C ALA A 134 12.17 16.31 0.75
N ILE A 135 11.51 16.34 -0.41
CA ILE A 135 10.17 15.81 -0.64
C ILE A 135 10.27 14.72 -1.68
N TYR A 136 9.72 13.56 -1.39
CA TYR A 136 9.73 12.39 -2.27
C TYR A 136 8.41 11.65 -2.16
N VAL A 137 8.15 10.82 -3.16
CA VAL A 137 6.92 10.05 -3.27
C VAL A 137 7.18 8.62 -2.80
N ASP A 138 6.53 8.18 -1.71
CA ASP A 138 6.70 6.82 -1.15
C ASP A 138 6.05 5.72 -2.01
N ASP A 139 5.01 6.07 -2.77
CA ASP A 139 4.27 5.11 -3.59
C ASP A 139 4.68 5.11 -5.08
N GLY A 140 5.76 5.80 -5.42
CA GLY A 140 6.37 5.79 -6.76
C GLY A 140 5.45 6.22 -7.88
N ASP A 141 4.40 6.97 -7.56
CA ASP A 141 3.52 7.58 -8.54
C ASP A 141 4.33 8.64 -9.33
N PRO A 142 4.43 8.52 -10.68
CA PRO A 142 5.04 9.55 -11.50
C PRO A 142 4.23 10.86 -11.49
N CYS A 143 3.03 10.85 -10.89
CA CYS A 143 2.20 12.03 -10.63
C CYS A 143 1.96 12.87 -11.89
N ILE A 144 1.59 12.20 -12.98
CA ILE A 144 1.20 12.82 -14.25
C ILE A 144 -0.17 13.50 -14.20
N SER A 145 -0.91 13.33 -13.11
CA SER A 145 -2.21 13.94 -12.83
C SER A 145 -2.06 15.05 -11.79
N PRO A 146 -2.78 16.19 -11.90
CA PRO A 146 -2.74 17.30 -10.93
C PRO A 146 -3.32 16.95 -9.55
N THR A 147 -3.56 15.67 -9.26
CA THR A 147 -4.15 15.21 -8.00
C THR A 147 -3.24 15.35 -6.79
N ARG A 148 -1.94 15.63 -6.96
CA ARG A 148 -1.02 15.90 -5.85
C ARG A 148 -0.33 17.24 -6.07
N GLU A 149 -0.73 18.19 -5.26
CA GLU A 149 -0.12 19.52 -5.18
C GLU A 149 0.37 19.69 -3.75
N LEU A 150 1.53 20.29 -3.59
CA LEU A 150 2.05 20.73 -2.30
C LEU A 150 2.47 22.18 -2.47
N THR A 151 1.96 23.05 -1.60
CA THR A 151 2.37 24.46 -1.58
C THR A 151 3.16 24.73 -0.31
N ILE A 152 4.35 25.29 -0.47
CA ILE A 152 5.19 25.72 0.65
C ILE A 152 5.18 27.24 0.69
N GLU A 153 4.73 27.81 1.80
CA GLU A 153 4.71 29.25 2.04
C GLU A 153 5.55 29.59 3.26
N THR A 154 6.19 30.75 3.27
CA THR A 154 6.82 31.30 4.47
C THR A 154 5.76 31.99 5.34
N ALA A 155 5.65 31.57 6.60
CA ALA A 155 4.84 32.25 7.59
C ALA A 155 5.52 33.54 8.05
N THR A 156 4.72 34.49 8.52
CA THR A 156 5.22 35.66 9.24
C THR A 156 6.08 35.21 10.43
N ALA A 157 7.27 35.79 10.57
CA ALA A 157 8.17 35.49 11.67
C ALA A 157 7.47 35.65 13.03
N ASP A 158 7.73 34.73 13.96
CA ASP A 158 7.17 34.82 15.31
C ASP A 158 7.81 35.98 16.10
N SER A 159 7.32 36.22 17.33
CA SER A 159 7.82 37.33 18.17
C SER A 159 9.31 37.21 18.55
N ALA A 160 9.92 36.04 18.32
CA ALA A 160 11.34 35.80 18.51
C ALA A 160 12.15 35.90 17.20
N GLY A 161 11.50 36.21 16.08
CA GLY A 161 12.12 36.35 14.77
C GLY A 161 12.31 35.02 14.02
N ASN A 162 11.72 33.91 14.49
CA ASN A 162 11.84 32.64 13.78
C ASN A 162 10.86 32.60 12.61
N GLU A 163 11.41 32.38 11.41
CA GLU A 163 10.64 32.08 10.21
C GLU A 163 10.18 30.61 10.24
N ARG A 164 8.98 30.35 9.73
CA ARG A 164 8.40 29.01 9.67
C ARG A 164 7.88 28.75 8.27
N PHE A 165 7.94 27.50 7.84
CA PHE A 165 7.31 27.08 6.59
C PHE A 165 5.92 26.49 6.88
N LEU A 166 4.93 26.90 6.09
CA LEU A 166 3.60 26.32 6.05
C LEU A 166 3.55 25.37 4.86
N LEU A 167 3.14 24.13 5.12
CA LEU A 167 2.86 23.14 4.08
C LEU A 167 1.34 23.05 3.95
N ASN A 168 0.82 23.38 2.77
CA ASN A 168 -0.59 23.30 2.41
C ASN A 168 -0.83 22.26 1.31
#